data_AF-P56825-F1
#
_entry.id   AF-P56825-F1
#
_cell.length_a   1.000
_cell.length_b   1.000
_cell.length_c   1.000
_cell.angle_alpha   90.00
_cell.angle_beta   90.00
_cell.angle_gamma   90.00
#
_symmetry.space_group_name_H-M   'P 1'
#
loop_
_entity.id
_entity.type
_entity.pdbx_description
1 polymer ?
#
loop_
_entity_poly.entity_id
_entity_poly.type
_entity_poly.pdbx_seq_one_letter_code
_entity_poly.pdbx_strand_id
1 'polypeptide(L)'
;HGLPAQCPNADGTMVHTCCLHGMPTFKLNFDSHFTIKTVVAQNGTELPESILPEATIDRIPPSSHDLESVRGNLVRKNVDRLSLQEVNSLVHALKRMQKDRSSDGFESIACFHALPPLCPNPTAKHRYACCLHGMATFPQWHRLYVVQFEQSLNRHGATVGVPYTDWTYPMKEVPHLLTSEKYTDPFTAVETFNPFNHGHLSLLSPET
;
A
#
# COMPACT_ATOMS: atom_id res chain seq x y z
N HIS A 1 17.05 -20.40 21.40
CA HIS A 1 17.83 -21.05 20.34
C HIS A 1 17.82 -22.54 20.55
N GLY A 2 17.50 -23.28 19.49
CA GLY A 2 17.69 -24.71 19.48
C GLY A 2 19.15 -25.12 19.64
N LEU A 3 19.37 -26.37 20.01
CA LEU A 3 20.71 -26.94 20.10
C LEU A 3 21.26 -27.22 18.68
N PRO A 4 22.60 -27.31 18.51
CA PRO A 4 23.19 -27.80 17.26
C PRO A 4 22.53 -29.12 16.84
N ALA A 5 22.24 -29.28 15.55
CA ALA A 5 21.52 -30.42 14.94
C ALA A 5 20.00 -30.48 15.19
N GLN A 6 19.36 -29.41 15.65
CA GLN A 6 17.90 -29.33 15.69
C GLN A 6 17.30 -29.15 14.28
N CYS A 7 16.21 -29.86 13.99
CA CYS A 7 15.48 -29.71 12.73
C CYS A 7 14.96 -28.26 12.57
N PRO A 8 15.03 -27.67 11.37
CA PRO A 8 14.40 -26.37 11.11
C PRO A 8 12.90 -26.43 11.40
N ASN A 9 12.40 -25.50 12.19
CA ASN A 9 10.99 -25.39 12.54
C ASN A 9 10.54 -23.93 12.57
N ALA A 10 9.24 -23.73 12.37
CA ALA A 10 8.53 -22.47 12.56
C ALA A 10 7.12 -22.79 13.07
N ASP A 11 6.65 -22.05 14.07
CA ASP A 11 5.32 -22.27 14.64
C ASP A 11 4.24 -21.83 13.65
N GLY A 12 3.15 -22.61 13.54
CA GLY A 12 2.02 -22.28 12.66
C GLY A 12 1.09 -21.18 13.21
N THR A 13 1.33 -20.72 14.43
CA THR A 13 0.54 -19.72 15.16
C THR A 13 1.44 -18.84 15.99
N MET A 14 0.99 -17.62 16.31
CA MET A 14 1.73 -16.73 17.21
C MET A 14 1.76 -17.26 18.64
N VAL A 15 2.90 -17.08 19.32
CA VAL A 15 3.02 -17.33 20.76
C VAL A 15 2.60 -16.07 21.51
N HIS A 16 1.52 -16.15 22.29
CA HIS A 16 0.97 -15.01 23.02
C HIS A 16 1.46 -14.99 24.48
N THR A 17 1.87 -13.82 24.96
CA THR A 17 2.21 -13.57 26.38
C THR A 17 1.38 -12.40 26.91
N CYS A 18 0.67 -12.61 28.03
CA CYS A 18 -0.15 -11.57 28.63
C CYS A 18 0.72 -10.55 29.39
N CYS A 19 0.74 -9.29 28.92
CA CYS A 19 1.49 -8.20 29.56
C CYS A 19 0.64 -7.32 30.50
N LEU A 20 -0.69 -7.54 30.56
CA LEU A 20 -1.64 -6.63 31.23
C LEU A 20 -1.28 -6.35 32.70
N HIS A 21 -0.82 -7.38 33.42
CA HIS A 21 -0.44 -7.26 34.83
C HIS A 21 0.83 -6.41 35.07
N GLY A 22 1.72 -6.31 34.08
CA GLY A 22 2.96 -5.52 34.19
C GLY A 22 2.77 -4.04 33.83
N MET A 23 1.70 -3.69 33.11
CA MET A 23 1.48 -2.33 32.60
C MET A 23 1.39 -1.26 33.71
N PRO A 24 0.70 -1.49 34.85
CA PRO A 24 0.63 -0.50 35.92
C PRO A 24 2.01 -0.14 36.50
N THR A 25 2.93 -1.09 36.55
CA THR A 25 4.31 -0.88 37.04
C THR A 25 5.06 0.15 36.19
N PHE A 26 4.76 0.21 34.89
CA PHE A 26 5.34 1.18 33.95
C PHE A 26 4.47 2.43 33.75
N LYS A 27 3.41 2.61 34.55
CA LYS A 27 2.40 3.68 34.38
C LYS A 27 1.77 3.68 32.99
N LEU A 28 1.66 2.50 32.37
CA LEU A 28 0.97 2.31 31.09
C LEU A 28 -0.48 1.91 31.35
N ASN A 29 -1.38 2.42 30.51
CA ASN A 29 -2.78 1.97 30.42
C ASN A 29 -2.99 1.16 29.14
N PHE A 30 -4.16 0.53 29.01
CA PHE A 30 -4.52 -0.32 27.86
C PHE A 30 -4.25 0.36 26.50
N ASP A 31 -4.49 1.68 26.41
CA ASP A 31 -4.33 2.43 25.17
C ASP A 31 -2.93 2.99 24.92
N SER A 32 -2.04 2.96 25.92
CA SER A 32 -0.72 3.58 25.86
C SER A 32 0.15 2.98 24.76
N HIS A 33 0.80 3.79 23.93
CA HIS A 33 1.77 3.29 22.96
C HIS A 33 3.06 2.84 23.66
N PHE A 34 3.47 1.61 23.41
CA PHE A 34 4.75 1.04 23.86
C PHE A 34 5.25 -0.01 22.86
N THR A 35 6.51 -0.43 23.02
CA THR A 35 7.14 -1.49 22.23
C THR A 35 7.87 -2.46 23.17
N ILE A 36 8.01 -3.72 22.78
CA ILE A 36 8.74 -4.73 23.55
C ILE A 36 10.04 -5.03 22.81
N LYS A 37 11.18 -4.74 23.45
CA LYS A 37 12.52 -4.98 22.90
C LYS A 37 13.36 -5.63 23.97
N THR A 38 13.67 -6.92 23.86
CA THR A 38 14.82 -7.60 24.51
C THR A 38 14.78 -9.10 24.17
N VAL A 39 15.91 -9.65 23.74
CA VAL A 39 16.16 -11.11 23.72
C VAL A 39 17.54 -11.38 24.32
N VAL A 40 17.59 -12.18 25.37
CA VAL A 40 18.84 -12.61 26.02
C VAL A 40 19.00 -14.11 25.84
N ALA A 41 20.19 -14.55 25.45
CA ALA A 41 20.52 -15.96 25.35
C ALA A 41 20.58 -16.63 26.73
N GLN A 42 20.49 -17.97 26.79
CA GLN A 42 20.56 -18.71 28.07
C GLN A 42 21.87 -18.48 28.84
N ASN A 43 22.95 -18.15 28.14
CA ASN A 43 24.25 -17.82 28.74
C ASN A 43 24.36 -16.35 29.21
N GLY A 44 23.28 -15.58 29.15
CA GLY A 44 23.24 -14.16 29.52
C GLY A 44 23.74 -13.20 28.45
N THR A 45 24.17 -13.67 27.28
CA THR A 45 24.59 -12.81 26.18
C THR A 45 23.39 -12.12 25.55
N GLU A 46 23.47 -10.80 25.37
CA GLU A 46 22.50 -10.04 24.58
C GLU A 46 22.58 -10.48 23.11
N LEU A 47 21.43 -10.90 22.56
CA LEU A 47 21.35 -11.29 21.16
C LEU A 47 20.97 -10.10 20.28
N PRO A 48 21.39 -10.08 19.00
CA PRO A 48 20.92 -9.09 18.05
C PRO A 48 19.39 -9.08 17.98
N GLU A 49 18.78 -7.90 17.97
CA GLU A 49 17.30 -7.76 17.90
C GLU A 49 16.71 -8.45 16.67
N SER A 50 17.47 -8.58 15.58
CA SER A 50 17.03 -9.19 14.33
C SER A 50 16.91 -10.72 14.35
N ILE A 51 17.24 -11.37 15.47
CA ILE A 51 17.23 -12.83 15.56
C ILE A 51 15.82 -13.41 15.71
N LEU A 52 14.90 -12.62 16.27
CA LEU A 52 13.47 -12.89 16.31
C LEU A 52 12.73 -11.76 15.58
N PRO A 53 11.57 -12.05 14.98
CA PRO A 53 10.67 -11.00 14.49
C PRO A 53 10.31 -10.03 15.62
N GLU A 54 10.08 -8.76 15.28
CA GLU A 54 9.63 -7.75 16.23
C GLU A 54 8.30 -8.16 16.89
N ALA A 55 8.21 -8.01 18.21
CA ALA A 55 7.02 -8.39 18.97
C ALA A 55 5.83 -7.51 18.60
N THR A 56 4.68 -8.14 18.36
CA THR A 56 3.41 -7.45 18.12
C THR A 56 2.61 -7.37 19.44
N ILE A 57 1.93 -6.24 19.66
CA ILE A 57 1.07 -6.04 20.83
C ILE A 57 -0.38 -6.20 20.39
N ASP A 58 -0.99 -7.31 20.79
CA ASP A 58 -2.40 -7.58 20.55
C ASP A 58 -3.26 -6.95 21.67
N ARG A 59 -4.23 -6.12 21.28
CA ARG A 59 -5.19 -5.49 22.18
C ARG A 59 -6.57 -6.07 21.96
N ILE A 60 -7.15 -6.63 23.02
CA ILE A 60 -8.49 -7.23 23.00
C ILE A 60 -9.42 -6.33 23.81
N PRO A 61 -10.16 -5.39 23.17
CA PRO A 61 -11.09 -4.52 23.88
C PRO A 61 -12.34 -5.30 24.36
N PRO A 62 -13.01 -4.85 25.43
CA PRO A 62 -14.20 -5.51 25.97
C PRO A 62 -15.47 -5.35 25.10
N SER A 63 -15.53 -4.35 24.21
CA SER A 63 -16.62 -4.17 23.25
C SER A 63 -16.18 -3.44 21.98
N SER A 64 -16.87 -3.67 20.88
CA SER A 64 -16.67 -2.94 19.62
C SER A 64 -17.14 -1.49 19.75
N HIS A 65 -16.28 -0.54 19.40
CA HIS A 65 -16.68 0.86 19.21
C HIS A 65 -17.06 1.07 17.75
N ASP A 66 -18.23 1.68 17.52
CA ASP A 66 -18.63 2.15 16.20
C ASP A 66 -17.78 3.37 15.83
N LEU A 67 -17.02 3.25 14.74
CA LEU A 67 -16.28 4.36 14.17
C LEU A 67 -17.20 5.15 13.23
N GLU A 68 -17.23 6.47 13.40
CA GLU A 68 -17.95 7.35 12.47
C GLU A 68 -17.34 7.28 11.06
N SER A 69 -18.21 7.07 10.07
CA SER A 69 -17.84 7.01 8.66
C SER A 69 -17.79 8.42 8.07
N VAL A 70 -16.59 8.90 7.75
CA VAL A 70 -16.41 10.15 7.00
C VAL A 70 -16.57 9.84 5.50
N ARG A 71 -17.56 10.46 4.86
CA ARG A 71 -17.77 10.32 3.40
C ARG A 71 -16.75 11.17 2.64
N GLY A 72 -15.99 10.54 1.76
CA GLY A 72 -15.14 11.25 0.78
C GLY A 72 -15.95 11.81 -0.39
N ASN A 73 -15.43 12.85 -1.04
CA ASN A 73 -16.09 13.53 -2.17
C ASN A 73 -16.01 12.74 -3.50
N LEU A 74 -15.10 11.77 -3.61
CA LEU A 74 -14.88 11.00 -4.83
C LEU A 74 -15.48 9.59 -4.69
N VAL A 75 -16.20 9.16 -5.73
CA VAL A 75 -16.82 7.84 -5.79
C VAL A 75 -15.96 6.92 -6.65
N ARG A 76 -15.47 5.83 -6.05
CA ARG A 76 -14.82 4.73 -6.76
C ARG A 76 -15.90 3.86 -7.39
N LYS A 77 -15.85 3.68 -8.71
CA LYS A 77 -16.83 2.89 -9.47
C LYS A 77 -16.19 1.63 -10.03
N ASN A 78 -16.99 0.59 -10.20
CA ASN A 78 -16.57 -0.55 -11.00
C ASN A 78 -16.28 -0.07 -12.43
N VAL A 79 -15.16 -0.50 -13.01
CA VAL A 79 -14.70 -0.13 -14.35
C VAL A 79 -15.76 -0.39 -15.43
N ASP A 80 -16.56 -1.46 -15.30
CA ASP A 80 -17.61 -1.83 -16.25
C ASP A 80 -18.85 -0.91 -16.16
N ARG A 81 -18.91 -0.06 -15.13
CA ARG A 81 -20.00 0.89 -14.89
C ARG A 81 -19.60 2.35 -15.14
N LEU A 82 -18.40 2.58 -15.66
CA LEU A 82 -17.96 3.91 -16.04
C LEU A 82 -18.69 4.37 -17.31
N SER A 83 -19.20 5.59 -17.29
CA SER A 83 -19.71 6.24 -18.50
C SER A 83 -18.58 6.67 -19.43
N LEU A 84 -18.90 6.92 -20.71
CA LEU A 84 -17.94 7.42 -21.69
C LEU A 84 -17.24 8.71 -21.24
N GLN A 85 -17.97 9.62 -20.58
CA GLN A 85 -17.42 10.87 -20.07
C GLN A 85 -16.43 10.62 -18.92
N GLU A 86 -16.73 9.68 -18.02
CA GLU A 86 -15.86 9.34 -16.89
C GLU A 86 -14.59 8.67 -17.38
N VAL A 87 -14.69 7.70 -18.30
CA VAL A 87 -13.54 7.08 -18.97
C VAL A 87 -12.66 8.14 -19.63
N ASN A 88 -13.27 9.06 -20.39
CA ASN A 88 -12.54 10.14 -21.04
C ASN A 88 -11.81 11.03 -20.03
N SER A 89 -12.48 11.41 -18.93
CA SER A 89 -11.84 12.21 -17.87
C SER A 89 -10.65 11.50 -17.24
N LEU A 90 -10.77 10.20 -16.98
CA LEU A 90 -9.72 9.36 -16.39
C LEU A 90 -8.53 9.21 -17.32
N VAL A 91 -8.76 8.92 -18.61
CA VAL A 91 -7.70 8.80 -19.62
C VAL A 91 -6.93 10.12 -19.74
N HIS A 92 -7.63 11.25 -19.88
CA HIS A 92 -6.97 12.54 -19.98
C HIS A 92 -6.22 12.93 -18.70
N ALA A 93 -6.78 12.63 -17.54
CA ALA A 93 -6.15 12.90 -16.25
C ALA A 93 -4.88 12.07 -16.06
N LEU A 94 -4.93 10.76 -16.30
CA LEU A 94 -3.75 9.90 -16.16
C LEU A 94 -2.66 10.28 -17.18
N LYS A 95 -3.04 10.62 -18.42
CA LYS A 95 -2.10 11.11 -19.43
C LYS A 95 -1.39 12.39 -19.01
N ARG A 96 -2.08 13.31 -18.31
CA ARG A 96 -1.45 14.51 -17.74
C ARG A 96 -0.56 14.16 -16.55
N MET A 97 -1.03 13.29 -15.65
CA MET A 97 -0.29 12.82 -14.49
C MET A 97 1.00 12.08 -14.85
N GLN A 98 1.01 11.31 -15.95
CA GLN A 98 2.21 10.64 -16.47
C GLN A 98 3.26 11.61 -17.03
N LYS A 99 2.83 12.78 -17.51
CA LYS A 99 3.74 13.83 -18.00
C LYS A 99 4.21 14.75 -16.87
N ASP A 100 3.55 14.73 -15.73
CA ASP A 100 3.93 15.52 -14.58
C ASP A 100 5.18 14.91 -13.91
N ARG A 101 6.23 15.73 -13.77
CA ARG A 101 7.51 15.38 -13.14
C ARG A 101 7.62 15.93 -11.71
N SER A 102 6.54 16.51 -11.18
CA SER A 102 6.45 16.97 -9.79
C SER A 102 6.30 15.78 -8.82
N SER A 103 6.18 16.09 -7.52
CA SER A 103 5.85 15.09 -6.50
C SER A 103 4.45 14.48 -6.65
N ASP A 104 3.56 15.13 -7.40
CA ASP A 104 2.22 14.62 -7.72
C ASP A 104 2.19 13.80 -9.01
N GLY A 105 3.30 13.74 -9.74
CA GLY A 105 3.43 12.96 -10.96
C GLY A 105 3.31 11.46 -10.75
N PHE A 106 2.96 10.75 -11.83
CA PHE A 106 2.79 9.30 -11.83
C PHE A 106 4.04 8.57 -11.31
N GLU A 107 5.22 8.92 -11.82
CA GLU A 107 6.46 8.26 -11.44
C GLU A 107 6.78 8.47 -9.96
N SER A 108 6.68 9.72 -9.47
CA SER A 108 6.92 10.06 -8.06
C SER A 108 6.02 9.27 -7.11
N ILE A 109 4.74 9.14 -7.45
CA ILE A 109 3.79 8.36 -6.64
C ILE A 109 4.11 6.87 -6.76
N ALA A 110 4.38 6.34 -7.96
CA ALA A 110 4.72 4.94 -8.18
C ALA A 110 5.94 4.48 -7.34
N CYS A 111 6.90 5.39 -7.11
CA CYS A 111 8.10 5.14 -6.30
C CYS A 111 7.79 4.82 -4.83
N PHE A 112 6.66 5.27 -4.28
CA PHE A 112 6.32 5.00 -2.88
C PHE A 112 6.08 3.52 -2.61
N HIS A 113 5.70 2.74 -3.61
CA HIS A 113 5.45 1.32 -3.43
C HIS A 113 6.76 0.54 -3.24
N ALA A 114 7.67 0.55 -4.22
CA ALA A 114 8.82 -0.35 -4.19
C ALA A 114 10.12 0.24 -4.74
N LEU A 115 10.14 0.65 -6.00
CA LEU A 115 11.37 1.03 -6.70
C LEU A 115 11.27 2.49 -7.20
N PRO A 116 12.31 3.31 -6.96
CA PRO A 116 13.49 3.04 -6.15
C PRO A 116 13.10 2.94 -4.66
N PRO A 117 13.84 2.17 -3.85
CA PRO A 117 13.55 2.05 -2.42
C PRO A 117 13.84 3.38 -1.70
N LEU A 118 12.86 3.86 -0.93
CA LEU A 118 12.93 5.16 -0.23
C LEU A 118 13.00 5.03 1.30
N CYS A 119 12.83 3.82 1.84
CA CYS A 119 12.83 3.57 3.28
C CYS A 119 14.18 2.99 3.77
N PRO A 120 14.62 3.26 5.01
CA PRO A 120 13.92 4.04 6.05
C PRO A 120 13.95 5.54 5.78
N ASN A 121 14.89 6.01 4.97
CA ASN A 121 14.92 7.35 4.40
C ASN A 121 15.75 7.35 3.10
N PRO A 122 15.61 8.36 2.22
CA PRO A 122 16.30 8.39 0.93
C PRO A 122 17.83 8.42 1.01
N THR A 123 18.40 8.83 2.15
CA THR A 123 19.87 8.94 2.37
C THR A 123 20.49 7.73 3.06
N ALA A 124 19.69 6.74 3.45
CA ALA A 124 20.20 5.56 4.15
C ALA A 124 21.09 4.71 3.22
N LYS A 125 22.16 4.14 3.78
CA LYS A 125 23.07 3.25 3.04
C LYS A 125 22.36 1.98 2.56
N HIS A 126 21.50 1.42 3.40
CA HIS A 126 20.68 0.26 3.09
C HIS A 126 19.23 0.70 3.03
N ARG A 127 18.67 0.68 1.81
CA ARG A 127 17.29 1.05 1.55
C ARG A 127 16.45 -0.17 1.17
N TYR A 128 15.19 -0.14 1.53
CA TYR A 128 14.19 -1.15 1.19
C TYR A 128 12.89 -0.50 0.72
N ALA A 129 12.01 -1.31 0.12
CA ALA A 129 10.69 -0.89 -0.36
C ALA A 129 9.83 -0.39 0.82
N CYS A 130 9.10 0.70 0.63
CA CYS A 130 8.30 1.29 1.71
C CYS A 130 6.95 0.61 1.95
N CYS A 131 6.46 -0.16 0.98
CA CYS A 131 5.20 -0.88 1.11
C CYS A 131 5.23 -1.91 2.25
N LEU A 132 4.20 -1.88 3.09
CA LEU A 132 4.06 -2.83 4.20
C LEU A 132 3.36 -4.09 3.72
N HIS A 133 4.02 -5.24 3.87
CA HIS A 133 3.54 -6.57 3.45
C HIS A 133 3.69 -7.59 4.58
N GLY A 134 2.82 -8.60 4.61
CA GLY A 134 2.89 -9.68 5.62
C GLY A 134 2.59 -9.23 7.05
N MET A 135 1.90 -8.09 7.22
CA MET A 135 1.58 -7.49 8.53
C MET A 135 0.18 -6.88 8.55
N ALA A 136 -0.39 -6.72 9.75
CA ALA A 136 -1.74 -6.22 9.95
C ALA A 136 -1.99 -4.79 9.43
N THR A 137 -0.92 -4.03 9.21
CA THR A 137 -0.94 -2.66 8.68
C THR A 137 -0.92 -2.58 7.13
N PHE A 138 -0.86 -3.72 6.44
CA PHE A 138 -0.93 -3.83 4.98
C PHE A 138 -2.11 -3.03 4.36
N PRO A 139 -3.37 -3.23 4.78
CA PRO A 139 -4.49 -2.55 4.13
C PRO A 139 -4.52 -1.03 4.43
N GLN A 140 -4.00 -0.59 5.57
CA GLN A 140 -3.92 0.83 5.94
C GLN A 140 -2.91 1.54 5.05
N TRP A 141 -1.73 0.95 4.86
CA TRP A 141 -0.70 1.51 3.98
C TRP A 141 -1.20 1.61 2.53
N HIS A 142 -1.76 0.53 1.99
CA HIS A 142 -2.25 0.51 0.61
C HIS A 142 -3.48 1.40 0.41
N ARG A 143 -4.33 1.56 1.44
CA ARG A 143 -5.43 2.53 1.39
C ARG A 143 -4.92 3.96 1.23
N LEU A 144 -3.94 4.37 2.03
CA LEU A 144 -3.33 5.70 1.91
C LEU A 144 -2.65 5.89 0.56
N TYR A 145 -1.95 4.85 0.07
CA TYR A 145 -1.33 4.86 -1.24
C TYR A 145 -2.34 5.10 -2.38
N VAL A 146 -3.48 4.40 -2.37
CA VAL A 146 -4.54 4.61 -3.36
C VAL A 146 -5.18 5.99 -3.22
N VAL A 147 -5.35 6.51 -1.99
CA VAL A 147 -5.86 7.88 -1.78
C VAL A 147 -4.91 8.92 -2.38
N GLN A 148 -3.59 8.76 -2.22
CA GLN A 148 -2.60 9.66 -2.83
C GLN A 148 -2.72 9.66 -4.36
N PHE A 149 -2.82 8.48 -4.96
CA PHE A 149 -3.00 8.34 -6.41
C PHE A 149 -4.34 8.95 -6.89
N GLU A 150 -5.42 8.70 -6.15
CA GLU A 150 -6.76 9.23 -6.41
C GLU A 150 -6.81 10.75 -6.38
N GLN A 151 -6.19 11.37 -5.37
CA GLN A 151 -6.10 12.81 -5.26
C GLN A 151 -5.26 13.42 -6.38
N SER A 152 -4.16 12.78 -6.78
CA SER A 152 -3.37 13.26 -7.91
C SER A 152 -4.16 13.18 -9.21
N LEU A 153 -4.84 12.06 -9.50
CA LEU A 153 -5.73 11.96 -10.66
C LEU A 153 -6.80 13.05 -10.68
N ASN A 154 -7.42 13.33 -9.53
CA ASN A 154 -8.41 14.39 -9.42
C ASN A 154 -7.82 15.78 -9.66
N ARG A 155 -6.63 16.10 -9.11
CA ARG A 155 -5.89 17.34 -9.41
C ARG A 155 -5.54 17.47 -10.90
N HIS A 156 -5.31 16.34 -11.56
CA HIS A 156 -5.10 16.26 -13.00
C HIS A 156 -6.40 16.23 -13.82
N GLY A 157 -7.58 16.39 -13.21
CA GLY A 157 -8.85 16.59 -13.89
C GLY A 157 -9.76 15.36 -14.01
N ALA A 158 -9.50 14.28 -13.28
CA ALA A 158 -10.45 13.17 -13.18
C ALA A 158 -11.70 13.60 -12.39
N THR A 159 -12.89 13.24 -12.89
CA THR A 159 -14.18 13.60 -12.25
C THR A 159 -14.71 12.52 -11.31
N VAL A 160 -14.07 11.35 -11.29
CA VAL A 160 -14.41 10.20 -10.44
C VAL A 160 -13.19 9.71 -9.68
N GLY A 161 -13.44 8.93 -8.62
CA GLY A 161 -12.37 8.25 -7.89
C GLY A 161 -11.69 7.17 -8.71
N VAL A 162 -10.64 6.57 -8.16
CA VAL A 162 -9.91 5.48 -8.81
C VAL A 162 -10.87 4.32 -9.06
N PRO A 163 -11.05 3.87 -10.32
CA PRO A 163 -11.96 2.77 -10.60
C PRO A 163 -11.42 1.45 -10.04
N TYR A 164 -12.31 0.51 -9.80
CA TYR A 164 -11.96 -0.85 -9.38
C TYR A 164 -12.50 -1.89 -10.34
N THR A 165 -11.80 -3.01 -10.46
CA THR A 165 -12.31 -4.22 -11.11
C THR A 165 -12.69 -5.21 -10.04
N ASP A 166 -13.94 -5.65 -10.04
CA ASP A 166 -14.44 -6.59 -9.05
C ASP A 166 -14.18 -8.04 -9.49
N TRP A 167 -12.99 -8.53 -9.16
CA TRP A 167 -12.55 -9.90 -9.45
C TRP A 167 -13.26 -10.97 -8.60
N THR A 168 -14.18 -10.60 -7.71
CA THR A 168 -15.02 -11.58 -7.00
C THR A 168 -16.11 -12.17 -7.90
N TYR A 169 -16.43 -11.49 -9.01
CA TYR A 169 -17.32 -12.01 -10.05
C TYR A 169 -16.54 -12.80 -11.11
N PRO A 170 -17.16 -13.80 -11.75
CA PRO A 170 -16.55 -14.49 -12.88
C PRO A 170 -16.22 -13.49 -14.01
N MET A 171 -14.95 -13.43 -14.41
CA MET A 171 -14.48 -12.59 -15.50
C MET A 171 -14.09 -13.47 -16.70
N LYS A 172 -14.42 -13.03 -17.91
CA LYS A 172 -14.01 -13.70 -19.16
C LYS A 172 -12.73 -13.10 -19.73
N GLU A 173 -12.49 -11.83 -19.46
CA GLU A 173 -11.38 -11.06 -19.98
C GLU A 173 -11.04 -9.92 -19.02
N VAL A 174 -9.84 -9.35 -19.18
CA VAL A 174 -9.43 -8.14 -18.45
C VAL A 174 -10.12 -6.93 -19.11
N PRO A 175 -10.69 -5.99 -18.33
CA PRO A 175 -11.40 -4.83 -18.86
C PRO A 175 -10.64 -4.08 -19.96
N HIS A 176 -11.34 -3.69 -21.01
CA HIS A 176 -10.75 -3.02 -22.18
C HIS A 176 -9.99 -1.74 -21.84
N LEU A 177 -10.43 -1.00 -20.81
CA LEU A 177 -9.69 0.17 -20.33
C LEU A 177 -8.23 -0.15 -19.97
N LEU A 178 -7.93 -1.36 -19.55
CA LEU A 178 -6.59 -1.79 -19.16
C LEU A 178 -5.86 -2.53 -20.30
N THR A 179 -6.58 -3.14 -21.24
CA THR A 179 -5.97 -4.00 -22.29
C THR A 179 -5.79 -3.32 -23.64
N SER A 180 -6.63 -2.36 -24.00
CA SER A 180 -6.52 -1.67 -25.29
C SER A 180 -5.26 -0.80 -25.34
N GLU A 181 -4.38 -1.02 -26.32
CA GLU A 181 -3.17 -0.20 -26.51
C GLU A 181 -3.50 1.25 -26.88
N LYS A 182 -4.61 1.44 -27.60
CA LYS A 182 -5.05 2.74 -28.08
C LYS A 182 -6.39 3.13 -27.48
N TYR A 183 -6.57 4.43 -27.32
CA TYR A 183 -7.81 5.05 -26.89
C TYR A 183 -8.23 6.11 -27.93
N THR A 184 -9.46 5.96 -28.44
CA THR A 184 -10.08 6.95 -29.32
C THR A 184 -11.02 7.81 -28.49
N ASP A 185 -10.74 9.12 -28.45
CA ASP A 185 -11.59 10.08 -27.75
C ASP A 185 -12.97 10.14 -28.42
N PRO A 186 -14.07 9.79 -27.72
CA PRO A 186 -15.40 9.75 -28.32
C PRO A 186 -15.96 11.13 -28.67
N PHE A 187 -15.36 12.22 -28.18
CA PHE A 187 -15.81 13.60 -28.41
C PHE A 187 -15.01 14.31 -29.50
N THR A 188 -13.75 13.91 -29.74
CA THR A 188 -12.90 14.51 -30.79
C THR A 188 -12.53 13.58 -31.93
N ALA A 189 -12.83 12.28 -31.80
CA ALA A 189 -12.41 11.20 -32.69
C ALA A 189 -10.87 11.06 -32.86
N VAL A 190 -10.08 11.69 -31.98
CA VAL A 190 -8.61 11.59 -32.01
C VAL A 190 -8.18 10.31 -31.30
N GLU A 191 -7.42 9.48 -32.01
CA GLU A 191 -6.79 8.28 -31.46
C GLU A 191 -5.44 8.62 -30.82
N THR A 192 -5.21 8.15 -29.60
CA THR A 192 -3.91 8.26 -28.91
C THR A 192 -3.59 6.98 -28.15
N PHE A 193 -2.37 6.88 -27.61
CA PHE A 193 -2.03 5.81 -26.68
C PHE A 193 -2.92 5.83 -25.43
N ASN A 194 -3.36 4.65 -24.97
CA ASN A 194 -4.13 4.50 -23.75
C ASN A 194 -3.22 4.49 -22.51
N PRO A 195 -3.25 5.52 -21.65
CA PRO A 195 -2.33 5.63 -20.53
C PRO A 195 -2.53 4.56 -19.44
N PHE A 196 -3.65 3.82 -19.46
CA PHE A 196 -3.91 2.71 -18.55
C PHE A 196 -3.29 1.37 -19.00
N ASN A 197 -2.88 1.26 -20.26
CA ASN A 197 -2.35 0.01 -20.80
C ASN A 197 -0.95 -0.34 -20.25
N HIS A 198 -0.07 0.66 -20.13
CA HIS A 198 1.23 0.50 -19.50
C HIS A 198 1.72 1.81 -18.87
N GLY A 199 2.62 1.70 -17.90
CA GLY A 199 3.30 2.83 -17.27
C GLY A 199 4.79 2.83 -17.64
N HIS A 200 5.34 4.01 -17.89
CA HIS A 200 6.78 4.20 -18.04
C HIS A 200 7.39 4.64 -16.70
N LEU A 201 8.59 4.14 -16.40
CA LEU A 201 9.37 4.53 -15.22
C LEU A 201 10.78 4.91 -15.69
N SER A 202 11.01 6.21 -15.86
CA SER A 202 12.28 6.77 -16.35
C SER A 202 13.51 6.35 -15.50
N LEU A 203 13.28 6.07 -14.22
CA LEU A 203 14.32 5.64 -13.26
C LEU A 203 14.87 4.23 -13.53
N LEU A 204 14.11 3.38 -14.24
CA LEU A 204 14.51 2.00 -14.56
C LEU A 204 15.04 1.86 -15.98
N SER A 205 14.56 2.68 -16.92
CA SER A 205 15.09 2.80 -18.26
C SER A 205 14.87 4.23 -18.77
N PRO A 206 15.89 4.93 -19.27
CA PRO A 206 15.68 6.20 -19.98
C PRO A 206 14.74 5.97 -21.18
N GLU A 207 13.83 6.90 -21.46
CA GLU A 207 12.99 6.87 -22.65
C GLU A 207 13.87 6.69 -23.91
N THR A 208 13.60 5.65 -24.70
CA THR A 208 14.15 5.44 -26.06
C THR A 208 13.40 6.26 -27.09
#